data_AF-A0A950Y1D5-F1
#
_entry.id   AF-A0A950Y1D5-F1
#
_cell.length_a   1.000
_cell.length_b   1.000
_cell.length_c   1.000
_cell.angle_alpha   90.00
_cell.angle_beta   90.00
_cell.angle_gamma   90.00
#
_symmetry.space_group_name_H-M   'P 1'
#
loop_
_entity.id
_entity.type
_entity.pdbx_description
1 polymer ?
#
loop_
_entity_poly.entity_id
_entity_poly.type
_entity_poly.pdbx_seq_one_letter_code
_entity_poly.pdbx_strand_id
1 'polypeptide(L)'
;MWVDWIRGPEDHRRVLEMSDLVICGPILQEVMQGFEQTAYAMTLRTAMLSLPRIADPMPLESFLAAAEIYSDGRRRGYTIRSTVDCLIAAVAIEHGATVWHKDRDYDTIARFTPLRVVRPIR
;
A
#
# COMPACT_ATOMS: atom_id res chain seq x y z
N MET A 1 -0.79 9.84 -0.98
CA MET A 1 0.27 9.24 -1.84
C MET A 1 -0.24 8.91 -3.23
N TRP A 2 -1.12 7.92 -3.40
CA TRP A 2 -1.58 7.50 -4.73
C TRP A 2 -2.31 8.62 -5.46
N VAL A 3 -3.20 9.35 -4.76
CA VAL A 3 -3.87 10.54 -5.30
C VAL A 3 -2.87 11.64 -5.65
N ASP A 4 -1.86 11.89 -4.81
CA ASP A 4 -0.82 12.90 -5.07
C ASP A 4 0.12 12.50 -6.21
N TRP A 5 0.39 11.21 -6.39
CA TRP A 5 1.18 10.67 -7.51
C TRP A 5 0.42 10.77 -8.82
N ILE A 6 -0.88 10.49 -8.77
CA ILE A 6 -1.79 10.63 -9.89
C ILE A 6 -1.97 12.11 -10.28
N ARG A 7 -2.07 13.02 -9.30
CA ARG A 7 -2.26 14.46 -9.52
C ARG A 7 -0.96 15.25 -9.67
N GLY A 8 0.17 14.65 -9.31
CA GLY A 8 1.48 15.32 -9.28
C GLY A 8 2.10 15.51 -10.67
N PRO A 9 3.13 16.37 -10.78
CA PRO A 9 3.91 16.55 -12.01
C PRO A 9 4.42 15.22 -12.57
N GLU A 10 4.56 15.12 -13.91
CA GLU A 10 5.02 13.91 -14.61
C GLU A 10 6.30 13.29 -14.02
N ASP A 11 7.18 14.08 -13.40
CA ASP A 11 8.41 13.61 -12.76
C ASP A 11 8.18 12.62 -11.61
N HIS A 12 7.04 12.67 -10.91
CA HIS A 12 6.71 11.65 -9.90
C HIS A 12 6.35 10.28 -10.51
N ARG A 13 5.88 10.27 -11.78
CA ARG A 13 5.54 9.04 -12.52
C ARG A 13 6.77 8.36 -13.13
N ARG A 14 7.91 9.06 -13.23
CA ARG A 14 9.16 8.52 -13.78
C ARG A 14 9.87 7.50 -12.88
N VAL A 15 9.47 7.38 -11.61
CA VAL A 15 10.16 6.50 -10.64
C VAL A 15 9.65 5.05 -10.72
N LEU A 16 8.42 4.83 -11.17
CA LEU A 16 7.79 3.50 -11.24
C LEU A 16 7.02 3.37 -12.55
N GLU A 17 7.37 2.37 -13.36
CA GLU A 17 6.58 2.00 -14.53
C GLU A 17 5.25 1.38 -14.05
N MET A 18 4.16 1.65 -14.77
CA MET A 18 2.85 1.06 -14.44
C MET A 18 2.87 -0.48 -14.42
N SER A 19 3.78 -1.10 -15.16
CA SER A 19 3.98 -2.55 -15.21
C SER A 19 4.53 -3.14 -13.90
N ASP A 20 5.19 -2.32 -13.08
CA ASP A 20 5.81 -2.77 -11.83
C ASP A 20 4.87 -2.60 -10.63
N LEU A 21 3.70 -2.01 -10.85
CA LEU A 21 2.73 -1.70 -9.80
C LEU A 21 1.73 -2.84 -9.63
N VAL A 22 1.50 -3.18 -8.36
CA VAL A 22 0.41 -4.05 -7.92
C VAL A 22 -0.38 -3.35 -6.83
N ILE A 23 -1.64 -3.72 -6.67
CA ILE A 23 -2.51 -3.20 -5.60
C ILE A 23 -3.17 -4.35 -4.85
N CYS A 24 -3.63 -4.08 -3.62
CA CYS A 24 -4.48 -4.98 -2.86
C CYS A 24 -5.79 -4.28 -2.49
N GLY A 25 -6.75 -5.04 -1.98
CA GLY A 25 -8.10 -4.54 -1.63
C GLY A 25 -8.10 -3.24 -0.81
N PRO A 26 -7.37 -3.14 0.32
CA PRO A 26 -7.32 -1.93 1.13
C PRO A 26 -6.77 -0.69 0.39
N ILE A 27 -5.71 -0.87 -0.42
CA ILE A 27 -5.17 0.22 -1.25
C ILE A 27 -6.20 0.65 -2.29
N LEU A 28 -6.85 -0.30 -2.97
CA LEU A 28 -7.89 0.01 -3.93
C LEU A 28 -9.02 0.79 -3.28
N GLN A 29 -9.47 0.38 -2.09
CA GLN A 29 -10.52 1.07 -1.34
C GLN A 29 -10.11 2.51 -1.02
N GLU A 30 -8.93 2.73 -0.43
CA GLU A 30 -8.43 4.06 -0.07
C GLU A 30 -8.35 4.98 -1.31
N VAL A 31 -7.80 4.46 -2.41
CA VAL A 31 -7.67 5.21 -3.66
C VAL A 31 -9.05 5.55 -4.24
N MET A 32 -10.00 4.60 -4.23
CA MET A 32 -11.36 4.83 -4.71
C MET A 32 -12.11 5.87 -3.86
N GLN A 33 -11.90 5.90 -2.55
CA GLN A 33 -12.49 6.90 -1.66
C GLN A 33 -11.96 8.32 -1.90
N GLY A 34 -10.74 8.45 -2.41
CA GLY A 34 -10.11 9.75 -2.72
C GLY A 34 -10.45 10.32 -4.11
N PHE A 35 -11.18 9.59 -4.95
CA PHE A 35 -11.55 10.08 -6.29
C PHE A 35 -12.75 11.02 -6.24
N GLU A 36 -12.58 12.19 -6.86
CA GLU A 36 -13.67 13.12 -7.15
C GLU A 36 -14.47 12.66 -8.38
N GLN A 37 -15.72 13.11 -8.51
CA GLN A 37 -16.56 12.79 -9.67
C GLN A 37 -16.29 13.70 -10.88
N THR A 38 -15.03 13.83 -11.29
CA THR A 38 -14.63 14.58 -12.47
C THR A 38 -14.27 13.65 -13.63
N ALA A 39 -14.39 14.12 -14.88
CA ALA A 39 -14.06 13.31 -16.06
C ALA A 39 -12.60 12.81 -16.03
N TYR A 40 -11.66 13.66 -15.60
CA TYR A 40 -10.25 13.30 -15.44
C TYR A 40 -10.05 12.21 -14.37
N ALA A 41 -10.74 12.32 -13.23
CA ALA A 41 -10.69 11.31 -12.18
C ALA A 41 -11.23 9.94 -12.65
N MET A 42 -12.20 9.91 -13.57
CA MET A 42 -12.72 8.66 -14.13
C MET A 42 -11.72 7.94 -15.03
N THR A 43 -10.90 8.66 -15.81
CA THR A 43 -9.80 8.03 -16.59
C THR A 43 -8.79 7.36 -15.65
N LEU A 44 -8.41 8.06 -14.58
CA LEU A 44 -7.45 7.55 -13.59
C LEU A 44 -8.02 6.39 -12.79
N ARG A 45 -9.31 6.43 -12.46
CA ARG A 45 -10.02 5.30 -11.85
C ARG A 45 -9.93 4.05 -12.73
N THR A 46 -10.17 4.19 -14.03
CA THR A 46 -10.05 3.07 -14.98
C THR A 46 -8.64 2.51 -15.02
N ALA A 47 -7.61 3.37 -15.03
CA ALA A 47 -6.22 2.93 -14.97
C ALA A 47 -5.91 2.16 -13.68
N MET A 48 -6.33 2.66 -12.51
CA MET A 48 -6.14 1.96 -11.23
C MET A 48 -6.84 0.60 -11.19
N LEU A 49 -8.04 0.48 -11.75
CA LEU A 49 -8.78 -0.78 -11.81
C LEU A 49 -8.14 -1.82 -12.75
N SER A 50 -7.26 -1.38 -13.66
CA SER A 50 -6.50 -2.27 -14.55
C SER A 50 -5.20 -2.80 -13.95
N LEU A 51 -4.77 -2.29 -12.80
CA LEU A 51 -3.56 -2.79 -12.12
C LEU A 51 -3.76 -4.24 -11.66
N PRO A 52 -2.70 -5.07 -11.76
CA PRO A 52 -2.70 -6.40 -11.16
C PRO A 52 -3.02 -6.33 -9.66
N ARG A 53 -3.90 -7.23 -9.21
CA ARG A 53 -4.33 -7.31 -7.82
C ARG A 53 -3.69 -8.51 -7.14
N ILE A 54 -3.12 -8.29 -5.97
CA ILE A 54 -2.60 -9.34 -5.08
C ILE A 54 -3.53 -9.51 -3.89
N ALA A 55 -3.67 -10.73 -3.39
CA ALA A 55 -4.62 -11.09 -2.33
C ALA A 55 -6.07 -10.62 -2.62
N ASP A 56 -6.58 -10.96 -3.82
CA ASP A 56 -7.96 -10.68 -4.23
C ASP A 56 -8.65 -11.97 -4.75
N PRO A 57 -9.55 -12.61 -3.97
CA PRO A 57 -10.03 -12.16 -2.66
C PRO A 57 -8.97 -12.26 -1.56
N MET A 58 -9.14 -11.46 -0.49
CA MET A 58 -8.19 -11.44 0.61
C MET A 58 -8.35 -12.68 1.50
N PRO A 59 -7.30 -13.52 1.62
CA PRO A 59 -7.38 -14.75 2.40
C PRO A 59 -7.40 -14.45 3.91
N LEU A 60 -7.98 -15.35 4.70
CA LEU A 60 -8.08 -15.20 6.16
C LEU A 60 -6.68 -15.09 6.79
N GLU A 61 -5.72 -15.81 6.22
CA GLU A 61 -4.32 -15.87 6.62
C GLU A 61 -3.67 -14.47 6.63
N SER A 62 -3.99 -13.61 5.65
CA SER A 62 -3.46 -12.24 5.62
C SER A 62 -3.96 -11.40 6.80
N PHE A 63 -5.20 -11.61 7.26
CA PHE A 63 -5.73 -10.93 8.45
C PHE A 63 -5.07 -11.43 9.74
N LEU A 64 -4.80 -12.73 9.83
CA LEU A 64 -4.10 -13.31 10.97
C LEU A 64 -2.65 -12.81 11.03
N ALA A 65 -1.93 -12.82 9.91
CA ALA A 65 -0.58 -12.28 9.80
C ALA A 65 -0.53 -10.79 10.16
N ALA A 66 -1.52 -10.00 9.74
CA ALA A 66 -1.63 -8.59 10.12
C ALA A 66 -1.79 -8.40 11.64
N ALA A 67 -2.60 -9.22 12.30
CA ALA A 67 -2.79 -9.20 13.74
C ALA A 67 -1.50 -9.58 14.49
N GLU A 68 -0.73 -10.53 13.95
CA GLU A 68 0.58 -10.91 14.49
C GLU A 68 1.60 -9.77 14.37
N ILE A 69 1.69 -9.11 13.21
CA ILE A 69 2.54 -7.93 13.01
C ILE A 69 2.22 -6.84 14.04
N TYR A 70 0.93 -6.53 14.23
CA TYR A 70 0.50 -5.53 15.20
C TYR A 70 0.89 -5.92 16.64
N SER A 71 0.61 -7.17 17.01
CA SER A 71 0.86 -7.69 18.36
C SER A 71 2.35 -7.79 18.68
N ASP A 72 3.17 -8.21 17.73
CA ASP A 72 4.63 -8.28 17.90
C ASP A 72 5.26 -6.90 17.95
N GLY A 73 4.82 -5.97 17.10
CA GLY A 73 5.24 -4.56 17.17
C GLY A 73 4.99 -3.97 18.56
N ARG A 74 3.77 -4.16 19.09
CA ARG A 74 3.41 -3.71 20.44
C ARG A 74 4.26 -4.36 21.52
N ARG A 75 4.51 -5.67 21.44
CA ARG A 75 5.35 -6.40 22.41
C ARG A 75 6.78 -5.86 22.43
N ARG A 76 7.27 -5.40 21.28
CA ARG A 76 8.60 -4.78 21.11
C ARG A 76 8.64 -3.29 21.45
N GLY A 77 7.52 -2.69 21.88
CA GLY A 77 7.43 -1.26 22.21
C GLY A 77 7.24 -0.33 21.02
N TYR A 78 6.98 -0.85 19.82
CA TYR A 78 6.60 -0.04 18.66
C TYR A 78 5.12 0.33 18.71
N THR A 79 4.80 1.56 18.31
CA THR A 79 3.41 2.01 18.14
C THR A 79 3.08 2.05 16.65
N ILE A 80 2.25 1.11 16.20
CA ILE A 80 1.66 1.10 14.85
C ILE A 80 0.26 1.68 14.94
N ARG A 81 -0.07 2.66 14.10
CA ARG A 81 -1.28 3.48 14.23
C ARG A 81 -2.46 2.96 13.39
N SER A 82 -2.20 2.01 12.48
CA SER A 82 -3.19 1.54 11.52
C SER A 82 -3.15 0.01 11.41
N THR A 83 -4.29 -0.63 11.70
CA THR A 83 -4.49 -2.06 11.44
C THR A 83 -4.50 -2.37 9.95
N VAL A 84 -4.94 -1.43 9.13
CA VAL A 84 -4.93 -1.53 7.66
C VAL A 84 -3.49 -1.54 7.14
N ASP A 85 -2.58 -0.76 7.73
CA ASP A 85 -1.16 -0.78 7.34
C ASP A 85 -0.50 -2.12 7.68
N CYS A 86 -0.88 -2.75 8.80
CA CYS A 86 -0.44 -4.12 9.09
C CYS A 86 -0.95 -5.13 8.05
N LEU A 87 -2.19 -4.96 7.56
CA LEU A 87 -2.76 -5.83 6.54
C LEU A 87 -2.06 -5.66 5.19
N ILE A 88 -1.79 -4.41 4.79
CA ILE A 88 -1.01 -4.11 3.59
C ILE A 88 0.40 -4.70 3.72
N ALA A 89 1.04 -4.55 4.88
CA ALA A 89 2.36 -5.11 5.15
C ALA A 89 2.37 -6.65 5.09
N ALA A 90 1.37 -7.31 5.67
CA ALA A 90 1.23 -8.77 5.61
C ALA A 90 1.13 -9.25 4.15
N VAL A 91 0.21 -8.67 3.38
CA VAL A 91 0.04 -8.99 1.96
C VAL A 91 1.33 -8.74 1.16
N ALA A 92 2.04 -7.65 1.44
CA ALA A 92 3.29 -7.34 0.78
C ALA A 92 4.39 -8.36 1.10
N ILE A 93 4.50 -8.81 2.35
CA ILE A 93 5.45 -9.86 2.74
C ILE A 93 5.12 -11.18 2.05
N GLU A 94 3.85 -11.60 2.09
CA GLU A 94 3.37 -12.86 1.49
C GLU A 94 3.68 -12.97 -0.01
N HIS A 95 3.54 -11.86 -0.74
CA HIS A 95 3.74 -11.82 -2.18
C HIS A 95 5.14 -11.34 -2.59
N GLY A 96 6.02 -11.07 -1.61
CA GLY A 96 7.30 -10.44 -1.87
C GLY A 96 7.16 -9.11 -2.60
N ALA A 97 6.13 -8.32 -2.34
CA ALA A 97 6.00 -6.97 -2.87
C ALA A 97 6.84 -5.97 -2.05
N THR A 98 7.18 -4.83 -2.64
CA THR A 98 7.78 -3.69 -1.93
C THR A 98 6.72 -2.65 -1.71
N VAL A 99 6.51 -2.22 -0.48
CA VAL A 99 5.54 -1.16 -0.18
C VAL A 99 6.17 0.19 -0.52
N TRP A 100 5.61 0.86 -1.51
CA TRP A 100 5.90 2.25 -1.78
C TRP A 100 5.02 3.14 -0.90
N HIS A 101 5.62 3.96 -0.03
CA HIS A 101 4.88 4.67 1.02
C HIS A 101 5.49 6.02 1.46
N LYS A 102 4.67 6.83 2.12
CA LYS A 102 5.05 8.07 2.83
C LYS A 102 4.74 7.97 4.33
N ASP A 103 4.11 6.89 4.79
CA ASP A 103 3.74 6.69 6.20
C ASP A 103 4.87 6.01 6.98
N ARG A 104 5.29 6.61 8.11
CA ARG A 104 6.36 6.10 8.97
C ARG A 104 6.09 4.72 9.59
N ASP A 105 4.83 4.28 9.60
CA ASP A 105 4.43 3.01 10.19
C ASP A 105 5.02 1.84 9.39
N TYR A 106 5.12 1.95 8.06
CA TYR A 106 5.79 0.94 7.24
C TYR A 106 7.29 0.84 7.53
N ASP A 107 7.99 1.97 7.76
CA ASP A 107 9.39 1.92 8.19
C ASP A 107 9.51 1.25 9.57
N THR A 108 8.52 1.45 10.44
CA THR A 108 8.50 0.85 11.77
C THR A 108 8.27 -0.65 11.67
N ILE A 109 7.33 -1.10 10.85
CA ILE A 109 7.07 -2.52 10.58
C ILE A 109 8.30 -3.20 9.97
N ALA A 110 8.99 -2.54 9.03
CA ALA A 110 10.21 -3.06 8.40
C ALA A 110 11.39 -3.24 9.39
N ARG A 111 11.35 -2.65 10.59
CA ARG A 111 12.40 -2.86 11.61
C ARG A 111 12.38 -4.24 12.25
N PHE A 112 11.24 -4.94 12.20
CA PHE A 112 11.07 -6.22 12.89
C PHE A 112 10.38 -7.29 12.06
N THR A 113 10.12 -7.00 10.78
CA THR A 113 9.55 -7.95 9.81
C THR A 113 10.40 -7.95 8.53
N PRO A 114 10.24 -8.94 7.62
CA PRO A 114 10.89 -8.93 6.31
C PRO A 114 10.33 -7.90 5.31
N LEU A 115 9.45 -6.99 5.76
CA LEU A 115 8.80 -6.01 4.88
C LEU A 115 9.84 -5.16 4.13
N ARG A 116 9.71 -5.10 2.80
CA ARG A 116 10.48 -4.19 1.95
C ARG A 116 9.72 -2.90 1.74
N VAL A 117 10.40 -1.78 1.91
CA VAL A 117 9.79 -0.44 1.81
C VAL A 117 10.63 0.49 0.95
N VAL A 118 9.96 1.38 0.22
CA VAL A 118 10.60 2.45 -0.55
C VAL A 118 9.82 3.75 -0.39
N ARG A 119 10.54 4.85 -0.15
CA ARG A 119 9.94 6.19 -0.08
C ARG A 119 10.14 6.93 -1.41
N PRO A 120 9.18 7.75 -1.85
CA PRO A 120 9.37 8.59 -3.03
C PRO A 120 10.49 9.62 -2.82
N ILE A 121 11.23 9.89 -3.89
CA ILE A 121 12.23 10.97 -3.94
C ILE A 121 11.46 12.31 -3.84
N ARG A 122 12.00 13.25 -3.05
CA ARG A 122 11.41 14.59 -2.84
C ARG A 122 11.51 15.46 -4.07
#